data_AF-A0A2X3CK96-F1
#
_entry.id   AF-A0A2X3CK96-F1
#
_cell.length_a   1.000
_cell.length_b   1.000
_cell.length_c   1.000
_cell.angle_alpha   90.00
_cell.angle_beta   90.00
_cell.angle_gamma   90.00
#
_symmetry.space_group_name_H-M   'P 1'
#
loop_
_entity.id
_entity.type
_entity.pdbx_description
1 polymer ?
#
loop_
_entity_poly.entity_id
_entity_poly.type
_entity_poly.pdbx_seq_one_letter_code
_entity_poly.pdbx_strand_id
1 'polypeptide(L)'
;MKRALIVTVVLICLFGLALLCAAWQSVGDFIGFLALGGLSIVAAITYTVGTRPYGYIGLGDISVLVFFGWLSVLGSWYLQAHNVEAAIFLPATACGLLATAVLNINNLRDIDSDRQNGKNTLAVRLGPVNARRYHACLLLGALLCLALFNLLALHSAWGWLFILATPLLVKQARYVLRESDPLAMRPMLEKTVKGALLTNLLFVIGIIASKLMA
;
A
#
# COMPACT_ATOMS: atom_id res chain seq x y z
N MET A 1 -16.99 -13.41 -17.06
CA MET A 1 -15.73 -12.62 -16.96
C MET A 1 -15.72 -11.36 -17.83
N LYS A 2 -15.79 -11.43 -19.17
CA LYS A 2 -15.69 -10.21 -20.04
C LYS A 2 -16.74 -9.13 -19.74
N ARG A 3 -18.02 -9.49 -19.61
CA ARG A 3 -19.10 -8.52 -19.25
C ARG A 3 -18.87 -7.86 -17.89
N ALA A 4 -18.47 -8.64 -16.88
CA ALA A 4 -18.18 -8.14 -15.54
C ALA A 4 -16.99 -7.17 -15.54
N LEU A 5 -15.94 -7.45 -16.33
CA LEU A 5 -14.81 -6.55 -16.52
C LEU A 5 -15.26 -5.22 -17.14
N ILE A 6 -16.03 -5.26 -18.23
CA ILE A 6 -16.54 -4.06 -18.90
C ILE A 6 -17.37 -3.22 -17.93
N VAL A 7 -18.32 -3.84 -17.22
CA VAL A 7 -19.15 -3.14 -16.22
C VAL A 7 -18.27 -2.50 -15.15
N THR A 8 -17.28 -3.22 -14.62
CA THR A 8 -16.39 -2.69 -13.58
C THR A 8 -15.58 -1.50 -14.08
N VAL A 9 -15.02 -1.58 -15.29
CA VAL A 9 -14.26 -0.47 -15.90
C VAL A 9 -15.15 0.76 -16.11
N VAL A 10 -16.35 0.57 -16.67
CA VAL A 10 -17.31 1.66 -16.88
C VAL A 10 -17.68 2.33 -15.55
N LEU A 11 -17.97 1.53 -14.51
CA LEU A 11 -18.30 2.07 -13.19
C LEU A 11 -17.12 2.83 -12.57
N ILE A 12 -15.89 2.30 -12.64
CA ILE A 12 -14.70 2.98 -12.12
C ILE A 12 -14.47 4.31 -12.84
N CYS A 13 -14.58 4.34 -14.18
CA CYS A 13 -14.43 5.57 -14.94
C CYS A 13 -15.54 6.57 -14.62
N LEU A 14 -16.79 6.12 -14.56
CA LEU A 14 -17.94 6.97 -14.24
C LEU A 14 -17.80 7.60 -12.85
N PHE A 15 -17.57 6.79 -11.81
CA PHE A 15 -17.45 7.29 -10.44
C PHE A 15 -16.17 8.09 -10.22
N GLY A 16 -15.05 7.72 -10.86
CA GLY A 16 -13.81 8.48 -10.81
C GLY A 16 -13.95 9.87 -11.44
N LEU A 17 -14.58 9.96 -12.61
CA LEU A 17 -14.88 11.24 -13.26
C LEU A 17 -15.91 12.05 -12.46
N ALA A 18 -16.95 11.41 -11.92
CA ALA A 18 -17.95 12.08 -11.09
C ALA A 18 -17.32 12.68 -9.83
N LEU A 19 -16.43 11.94 -9.14
CA LEU A 19 -15.67 12.44 -7.99
C LEU A 19 -14.81 13.64 -8.39
N LEU A 20 -14.09 13.54 -9.52
CA LEU A 20 -13.23 14.63 -9.99
C LEU A 20 -14.03 15.89 -10.33
N CYS A 21 -15.18 15.76 -11.01
CA CYS A 21 -16.09 16.88 -11.29
C CYS A 21 -16.68 17.51 -10.01
N ALA A 22 -16.89 16.71 -8.96
CA ALA A 22 -17.39 17.20 -7.69
C ALA A 22 -16.32 17.90 -6.84
N ALA A 23 -15.05 17.51 -6.98
CA ALA A 23 -13.96 17.93 -6.10
C ALA A 23 -12.97 18.93 -6.71
N TRP A 24 -12.86 19.05 -8.04
CA TRP A 24 -11.91 19.99 -8.66
C TRP A 24 -12.16 21.46 -8.27
N GLN A 25 -11.09 22.22 -8.05
CA GLN A 25 -11.17 23.67 -7.81
C GLN A 25 -10.52 24.48 -8.93
N SER A 26 -9.61 23.85 -9.69
CA SER A 26 -8.96 24.47 -10.84
C SER A 26 -8.94 23.53 -12.05
N VAL A 27 -8.80 24.11 -13.24
CA VAL A 27 -8.54 23.35 -14.48
C VAL A 27 -7.25 22.53 -14.34
N GLY A 28 -6.26 23.04 -13.60
CA GLY A 28 -5.03 22.33 -13.27
C GLY A 28 -5.28 21.04 -12.50
N ASP A 29 -6.18 21.05 -11.50
CA ASP A 29 -6.55 19.86 -10.73
C ASP A 29 -7.16 18.80 -11.65
N PHE A 30 -8.10 19.20 -12.50
CA PHE A 30 -8.80 18.26 -13.39
C PHE A 30 -7.87 17.62 -14.41
N ILE A 31 -7.03 18.42 -15.09
CA ILE A 31 -6.03 17.90 -16.02
C ILE A 31 -5.00 17.04 -15.28
N GLY A 32 -4.56 17.47 -14.10
CA GLY A 32 -3.60 16.75 -13.27
C GLY A 32 -4.10 15.37 -12.87
N PHE A 33 -5.32 15.27 -12.33
CA PHE A 33 -5.90 13.99 -11.92
C PHE A 33 -6.26 13.09 -13.10
N LEU A 34 -6.67 13.65 -14.25
CA LEU A 34 -6.81 12.87 -15.48
C LEU A 34 -5.47 12.27 -15.92
N ALA A 35 -4.39 13.05 -15.89
CA ALA A 35 -3.06 12.58 -16.22
C ALA A 35 -2.59 11.49 -15.24
N LEU A 36 -2.77 11.69 -13.92
CA LEU A 36 -2.43 10.70 -12.91
C LEU A 36 -3.26 9.41 -13.04
N GLY A 37 -4.54 9.51 -13.38
CA GLY A 37 -5.39 8.37 -13.69
C GLY A 37 -4.91 7.61 -14.92
N GLY A 38 -4.59 8.32 -16.01
CA GLY A 38 -4.00 7.74 -17.21
C GLY A 38 -2.66 7.04 -16.93
N LEU A 39 -1.77 7.69 -16.19
CA LEU A 39 -0.49 7.12 -15.76
C LEU A 39 -0.69 5.86 -14.90
N SER A 40 -1.70 5.84 -14.04
CA SER A 40 -2.04 4.66 -13.22
C SER A 40 -2.50 3.48 -14.08
N ILE A 41 -3.28 3.73 -15.13
CA ILE A 41 -3.69 2.69 -16.09
C ILE A 41 -2.48 2.15 -16.83
N VAL A 42 -1.62 3.03 -17.35
CA VAL A 42 -0.38 2.63 -18.05
C VAL A 42 0.52 1.82 -17.13
N ALA A 43 0.70 2.26 -15.88
CA ALA A 43 1.47 1.54 -14.88
C ALA A 43 0.87 0.15 -14.61
N ALA A 44 -0.44 0.06 -14.36
CA ALA A 44 -1.11 -1.22 -14.12
C ALA A 44 -0.95 -2.22 -15.29
N ILE A 45 -1.02 -1.74 -16.53
CA ILE A 45 -0.80 -2.57 -17.73
C ILE A 45 0.66 -3.02 -17.79
N THR A 46 1.61 -2.07 -17.72
CA THR A 46 3.05 -2.35 -17.84
C THR A 46 3.63 -3.11 -16.64
N TYR A 47 2.88 -3.24 -15.54
CA TYR A 47 3.22 -4.07 -14.39
C TYR A 47 3.29 -5.56 -14.74
N THR A 48 2.37 -6.04 -15.60
CA THR A 48 2.28 -7.47 -15.99
C THR A 48 2.44 -7.72 -17.49
N VAL A 49 2.13 -6.74 -18.34
CA VAL A 49 2.08 -6.89 -19.80
C VAL A 49 3.30 -6.22 -20.45
N GLY A 50 3.93 -6.90 -21.40
CA GLY A 50 5.06 -6.39 -22.18
C GLY A 50 6.26 -7.33 -22.19
N THR A 51 7.33 -6.92 -22.86
CA THR A 51 8.57 -7.71 -23.01
C THR A 51 9.40 -7.77 -21.72
N ARG A 52 9.31 -6.75 -20.88
CA ARG A 52 9.95 -6.68 -19.55
C ARG A 52 9.03 -5.99 -18.54
N PRO A 53 7.97 -6.67 -18.05
CA PRO A 53 7.05 -6.07 -17.08
C PRO A 53 7.82 -5.64 -15.83
N TYR A 54 7.60 -4.40 -15.38
CA TYR A 54 8.47 -3.85 -14.34
C TYR A 54 8.28 -4.57 -12.99
N GLY A 55 7.11 -5.18 -12.77
CA GLY A 55 6.85 -6.07 -11.63
C GLY A 55 7.76 -7.30 -11.58
N TYR A 56 8.27 -7.76 -12.72
CA TYR A 56 9.14 -8.94 -12.82
C TYR A 56 10.64 -8.60 -12.79
N ILE A 57 11.00 -7.32 -12.71
CA ILE A 57 12.39 -6.86 -12.60
C ILE A 57 12.68 -6.17 -11.26
N GLY A 58 11.83 -6.40 -10.26
CA GLY A 58 12.06 -5.92 -8.88
C GLY A 58 11.61 -4.48 -8.62
N LEU A 59 10.83 -3.88 -9.52
CA LEU A 59 10.21 -2.56 -9.32
C LEU A 59 8.79 -2.65 -8.76
N GLY A 60 8.28 -3.86 -8.52
CA GLY A 60 6.93 -4.09 -8.01
C GLY A 60 6.68 -3.42 -6.66
N ASP A 61 7.58 -3.59 -5.70
CA ASP A 61 7.47 -3.03 -4.35
C ASP A 61 7.44 -1.49 -4.33
N ILE A 62 8.29 -0.84 -5.13
CA ILE A 62 8.29 0.63 -5.29
C ILE A 62 6.97 1.08 -5.93
N SER A 63 6.50 0.37 -6.96
CA SER A 63 5.21 0.66 -7.57
C SER A 63 4.06 0.54 -6.56
N VAL A 64 4.06 -0.48 -5.70
CA VAL A 64 3.02 -0.62 -4.67
C VAL A 64 3.07 0.56 -3.69
N LEU A 65 4.25 0.95 -3.22
CA LEU A 65 4.39 2.12 -2.36
C LEU A 65 3.88 3.41 -3.02
N VAL A 66 4.22 3.64 -4.29
CA VAL A 66 3.80 4.85 -5.02
C VAL A 66 2.30 4.86 -5.24
N PHE A 67 1.71 3.79 -5.78
CA PHE A 67 0.29 3.80 -6.19
C PHE A 67 -0.67 3.57 -5.02
N PHE A 68 -0.36 2.65 -4.09
CA PHE A 68 -1.22 2.34 -2.95
C PHE A 68 -0.93 3.21 -1.71
N GLY A 69 0.25 3.82 -1.65
CA GLY A 69 0.62 4.79 -0.62
C GLY A 69 0.42 6.22 -1.12
N TRP A 70 1.46 6.79 -1.73
CA TRP A 70 1.52 8.21 -2.03
C TRP A 70 0.39 8.70 -2.94
N LEU A 71 0.22 8.10 -4.12
CA LEU A 71 -0.80 8.54 -5.07
C LEU A 71 -2.21 8.39 -4.48
N SER A 72 -2.51 7.23 -3.88
CA SER A 72 -3.84 6.95 -3.33
C SER A 72 -4.18 7.87 -2.16
N VAL A 73 -3.36 7.95 -1.11
CA VAL A 73 -3.74 8.74 0.08
C VAL A 73 -3.42 10.22 -0.05
N LEU A 74 -2.32 10.64 -0.69
CA LEU A 74 -2.10 12.07 -0.96
C LEU A 74 -3.08 12.60 -1.99
N GLY A 75 -3.41 11.83 -3.04
CA GLY A 75 -4.40 12.23 -4.02
C GLY A 75 -5.78 12.41 -3.41
N SER A 76 -6.18 11.48 -2.54
CA SER A 76 -7.44 11.60 -1.79
C SER A 76 -7.45 12.78 -0.83
N TRP A 77 -6.32 13.06 -0.16
CA TRP A 77 -6.15 14.24 0.69
C TRP A 77 -6.27 15.53 -0.12
N TYR A 78 -5.53 15.64 -1.22
CA TYR A 78 -5.50 16.85 -2.05
C TYR A 78 -6.87 17.18 -2.63
N LEU A 79 -7.65 16.18 -3.09
CA LEU A 79 -9.02 16.43 -3.59
C LEU A 79 -9.99 16.95 -2.52
N GLN A 80 -9.65 16.85 -1.23
CA GLN A 80 -10.49 17.34 -0.14
C GLN A 80 -9.93 18.65 0.47
N ALA A 81 -8.61 18.71 0.67
CA ALA A 81 -7.93 19.79 1.37
C ALA A 81 -7.31 20.84 0.43
N HIS A 82 -7.13 20.52 -0.85
CA HIS A 82 -6.52 21.38 -1.87
C HIS A 82 -5.14 21.93 -1.49
N ASN A 83 -4.41 21.17 -0.69
CA ASN A 83 -3.04 21.46 -0.31
C ASN A 83 -2.22 20.15 -0.27
N VAL A 84 -0.91 20.30 -0.19
CA VAL A 84 0.00 19.18 0.07
C VAL A 84 0.71 19.45 1.38
N GLU A 85 0.41 18.62 2.37
CA GLU A 85 1.04 18.70 3.69
C GLU A 85 2.10 17.61 3.83
N ALA A 86 3.32 18.00 4.20
CA ALA A 86 4.45 17.08 4.36
C ALA A 86 4.14 15.98 5.39
N ALA A 87 3.38 16.28 6.43
CA ALA A 87 2.98 15.30 7.44
C ALA A 87 2.14 14.14 6.85
N ILE A 88 1.35 14.37 5.81
CA ILE A 88 0.46 13.35 5.21
C ILE A 88 1.26 12.31 4.42
N PHE A 89 2.51 12.59 4.05
CA PHE A 89 3.41 11.57 3.49
C PHE A 89 3.66 10.42 4.48
N LEU A 90 3.57 10.66 5.80
CA LEU A 90 3.76 9.62 6.80
C LEU A 90 2.67 8.55 6.76
N PRO A 91 1.36 8.87 6.93
CA PRO A 91 0.31 7.87 6.77
C PRO A 91 0.24 7.32 5.35
N ALA A 92 0.56 8.11 4.31
CA ALA A 92 0.66 7.61 2.95
C ALA A 92 1.72 6.50 2.81
N THR A 93 2.90 6.75 3.37
CA THR A 93 4.01 5.79 3.39
C THR A 93 3.65 4.57 4.22
N ALA A 94 3.00 4.73 5.37
CA ALA A 94 2.54 3.60 6.19
C ALA A 94 1.60 2.67 5.42
N CYS A 95 0.58 3.22 4.75
CA CYS A 95 -0.34 2.46 3.90
C CYS A 95 0.40 1.73 2.77
N GLY A 96 1.31 2.42 2.09
CA GLY A 96 2.12 1.83 1.02
C GLY A 96 3.06 0.72 1.52
N LEU A 97 3.69 0.88 2.68
CA LEU A 97 4.54 -0.15 3.30
C LEU A 97 3.73 -1.39 3.70
N LEU A 98 2.52 -1.22 4.25
CA LEU A 98 1.62 -2.34 4.56
C LEU A 98 1.17 -3.08 3.29
N ALA A 99 0.83 -2.36 2.22
CA ALA A 99 0.50 -2.96 0.93
C ALA A 99 1.73 -3.68 0.32
N THR A 100 2.91 -3.10 0.46
CA THR A 100 4.17 -3.71 0.01
C THR A 100 4.48 -4.97 0.81
N ALA A 101 4.16 -5.01 2.11
CA ALA A 101 4.32 -6.21 2.92
C ALA A 101 3.42 -7.37 2.42
N VAL A 102 2.21 -7.07 1.94
CA VAL A 102 1.34 -8.06 1.28
C VAL A 102 2.00 -8.60 0.01
N LEU A 103 2.53 -7.71 -0.85
CA LEU A 103 3.26 -8.12 -2.05
C LEU A 103 4.51 -8.94 -1.73
N ASN A 104 5.29 -8.54 -0.73
CA ASN A 104 6.51 -9.25 -0.34
C ASN A 104 6.21 -10.67 0.14
N ILE A 105 5.11 -10.91 0.87
CA ILE A 105 4.67 -12.27 1.23
C ILE A 105 4.28 -13.09 0.00
N ASN A 106 3.62 -12.46 -0.96
CA ASN A 106 3.31 -13.10 -2.24
C ASN A 106 4.59 -13.50 -3.00
N ASN A 107 5.58 -12.61 -3.05
CA ASN A 107 6.87 -12.88 -3.70
C ASN A 107 7.73 -13.90 -2.92
N LEU A 108 7.67 -13.91 -1.59
CA LEU A 108 8.33 -14.92 -0.75
C LEU A 108 7.74 -16.32 -0.95
N ARG A 109 6.41 -16.42 -1.10
CA ARG A 109 5.72 -17.68 -1.39
C ARG A 109 6.19 -18.29 -2.71
N ASP A 110 6.34 -17.44 -3.73
CA ASP A 110 6.61 -17.86 -5.10
C ASP A 110 8.10 -17.77 -5.47
N ILE A 111 8.99 -17.51 -4.51
CA ILE A 111 10.40 -17.13 -4.77
C ILE A 111 11.16 -18.12 -5.66
N ASP A 112 10.95 -19.43 -5.49
CA ASP A 112 11.64 -20.45 -6.28
C ASP A 112 11.06 -20.56 -7.69
N SER A 113 9.73 -20.48 -7.82
CA SER A 113 9.04 -20.47 -9.12
C SER A 113 9.37 -19.20 -9.90
N ASP A 114 9.38 -18.05 -9.25
CA ASP A 114 9.74 -16.77 -9.87
C ASP A 114 11.18 -16.81 -10.40
N ARG A 115 12.12 -17.35 -9.60
CA ARG A 115 13.52 -17.54 -10.03
C ARG A 115 13.61 -18.45 -11.26
N GLN A 116 12.92 -19.60 -11.26
CA GLN A 116 12.93 -20.55 -12.38
C GLN A 116 12.35 -19.96 -13.67
N ASN A 117 11.37 -19.07 -13.55
CA ASN A 117 10.70 -18.42 -14.68
C ASN A 117 11.37 -17.09 -15.09
N GLY A 118 12.56 -16.77 -14.57
CA GLY A 118 13.29 -15.53 -14.89
C GLY A 118 12.64 -14.25 -14.36
N LYS A 119 11.70 -14.35 -13.41
CA LYS A 119 11.10 -13.21 -12.70
C LYS A 119 12.03 -12.81 -11.56
N ASN A 120 12.79 -11.75 -11.79
CA ASN A 120 13.72 -11.17 -10.82
C ASN A 120 13.03 -10.14 -9.91
N THR A 121 12.01 -10.59 -9.16
CA THR A 121 11.32 -9.77 -8.14
C THR A 121 12.29 -9.31 -7.05
N LEU A 122 11.89 -8.33 -6.23
CA LEU A 122 12.76 -7.84 -5.16
C LEU A 122 13.11 -8.95 -4.16
N ALA A 123 12.16 -9.85 -3.87
CA ALA A 123 12.42 -11.01 -3.01
C ALA A 123 13.46 -11.97 -3.61
N VAL A 124 13.40 -12.23 -4.93
CA VAL A 124 14.40 -13.05 -5.64
C VAL A 124 15.78 -12.38 -5.60
N ARG A 125 15.85 -11.06 -5.83
CA ARG A 125 17.09 -10.28 -5.82
C ARG A 125 17.73 -10.20 -4.44
N LEU A 126 16.94 -9.99 -3.39
CA LEU A 126 17.42 -9.95 -2.00
C LEU A 126 17.81 -11.34 -1.49
N GLY A 127 17.19 -12.39 -2.05
CA GLY A 127 17.27 -13.75 -1.55
C GLY A 127 16.32 -13.98 -0.35
N PRO A 128 16.02 -15.25 -0.03
CA PRO A 128 14.98 -15.61 0.93
C PRO A 128 15.21 -15.02 2.33
N VAL A 129 16.46 -14.98 2.81
CA VAL A 129 16.78 -14.47 4.16
C VAL A 129 16.56 -12.96 4.25
N ASN A 130 17.08 -12.19 3.29
CA ASN A 130 16.95 -10.73 3.33
C ASN A 130 15.53 -10.28 2.98
N ALA A 131 14.81 -10.99 2.11
CA ALA A 131 13.40 -10.71 1.82
C ALA A 131 12.50 -10.88 3.06
N ARG A 132 12.82 -11.82 3.96
CA ARG A 132 12.15 -11.99 5.26
C ARG A 132 12.49 -10.86 6.24
N ARG A 133 13.75 -10.43 6.28
CA ARG A 133 14.18 -9.25 7.07
C ARG A 133 13.50 -7.97 6.58
N TYR A 134 13.47 -7.80 5.26
CA TYR A 134 12.76 -6.72 4.59
C TYR A 134 11.28 -6.70 4.96
N HIS A 135 10.61 -7.86 5.03
CA HIS A 135 9.23 -7.96 5.52
C HIS A 135 9.04 -7.34 6.90
N ALA A 136 9.92 -7.66 7.84
CA ALA A 136 9.86 -7.12 9.19
C ALA A 136 10.12 -5.59 9.20
N CYS A 137 11.04 -5.11 8.36
CA CYS A 137 11.31 -3.68 8.18
C CYS A 137 10.09 -2.94 7.62
N LEU A 138 9.34 -3.52 6.67
CA LEU A 138 8.11 -2.92 6.14
C LEU A 138 7.06 -2.73 7.23
N LEU A 139 6.81 -3.76 8.03
CA LEU A 139 5.83 -3.70 9.12
C LEU A 139 6.23 -2.70 10.21
N LEU A 140 7.52 -2.71 10.60
CA LEU A 140 8.04 -1.74 11.58
C LEU A 140 7.98 -0.31 11.03
N GLY A 141 8.40 -0.10 9.78
CA GLY A 141 8.39 1.19 9.13
C GLY A 141 6.98 1.79 9.07
N ALA A 142 5.96 0.97 8.79
CA ALA A 142 4.57 1.42 8.82
C ALA A 142 4.16 1.95 10.21
N LEU A 143 4.47 1.21 11.28
CA LEU A 143 4.18 1.64 12.65
C LEU A 143 4.94 2.92 13.01
N LEU A 144 6.20 3.04 12.61
CA LEU A 144 7.02 4.24 12.86
C LEU A 144 6.47 5.46 12.13
N CYS A 145 6.02 5.32 10.88
CA CYS A 145 5.39 6.40 10.14
C CYS A 145 4.10 6.88 10.82
N LEU A 146 3.21 5.97 11.25
CA LEU A 146 1.98 6.35 11.96
C LEU A 146 2.26 6.99 13.32
N ALA A 147 3.25 6.46 14.06
CA ALA A 147 3.71 7.04 15.31
C ALA A 147 4.23 8.46 15.12
N LEU A 148 5.09 8.67 14.12
CA LEU A 148 5.65 9.98 13.81
C LEU A 148 4.55 10.96 13.36
N PHE A 149 3.57 10.51 12.58
CA PHE A 149 2.42 11.34 12.21
C PHE A 149 1.64 11.80 13.45
N ASN A 150 1.38 10.89 14.39
CA ASN A 150 0.69 11.27 15.61
C ASN A 150 1.50 12.27 16.45
N LEU A 151 2.82 12.09 16.51
CA LEU A 151 3.72 12.98 17.25
C LEU A 151 3.92 14.36 16.62
N LEU A 152 3.81 14.49 15.29
CA LEU A 152 4.07 15.74 14.56
C LEU A 152 2.81 16.51 14.14
N ALA A 153 1.65 15.83 14.03
CA ALA A 153 0.45 16.44 13.45
C ALA A 153 -0.80 16.29 14.33
N LEU A 154 -1.08 15.11 14.89
CA LEU A 154 -2.32 14.88 15.65
C LEU A 154 -2.22 15.25 17.14
N HIS A 155 -1.05 15.04 17.76
CA HIS A 155 -0.77 15.29 19.18
C HIS A 155 -1.83 14.71 20.14
N SER A 156 -2.37 13.52 19.85
CA SER A 156 -3.52 12.96 20.57
C SER A 156 -3.25 11.55 21.11
N ALA A 157 -3.78 11.24 22.30
CA ALA A 157 -3.75 9.89 22.85
C ALA A 157 -4.50 8.89 21.96
N TRP A 158 -5.62 9.31 21.36
CA TRP A 158 -6.43 8.48 20.46
C TRP A 158 -5.71 8.16 19.14
N GLY A 159 -4.78 9.00 18.70
CA GLY A 159 -3.99 8.75 17.50
C GLY A 159 -3.06 7.53 17.61
N TRP A 160 -2.86 6.99 18.82
CA TRP A 160 -2.09 5.77 19.07
C TRP A 160 -2.89 4.46 18.94
N LEU A 161 -4.19 4.49 18.60
CA LEU A 161 -5.02 3.28 18.52
C LEU A 161 -4.46 2.20 17.59
N PHE A 162 -3.71 2.57 16.54
CA PHE A 162 -3.05 1.61 15.64
C PHE A 162 -2.08 0.68 16.36
N ILE A 163 -1.55 1.04 17.55
CA ILE A 163 -0.67 0.18 18.35
C ILE A 163 -1.37 -1.13 18.73
N LEU A 164 -2.70 -1.16 18.83
CA LEU A 164 -3.44 -2.38 19.12
C LEU A 164 -3.26 -3.46 18.04
N ALA A 165 -2.86 -3.10 16.81
CA ALA A 165 -2.49 -4.07 15.77
C ALA A 165 -1.07 -4.64 15.93
N THR A 166 -0.21 -4.01 16.73
CA THR A 166 1.21 -4.38 16.89
C THR A 166 1.43 -5.84 17.29
N PRO A 167 0.69 -6.43 18.24
CA PRO A 167 0.88 -7.83 18.60
C PRO A 167 0.69 -8.79 17.42
N LEU A 168 -0.28 -8.49 16.53
CA LEU A 168 -0.54 -9.27 15.33
C LEU A 168 0.60 -9.12 14.32
N LEU A 169 1.05 -7.88 14.06
CA LEU A 169 2.15 -7.60 13.13
C LEU A 169 3.47 -8.22 13.62
N VAL A 170 3.77 -8.14 14.92
CA VAL A 170 4.97 -8.74 15.53
C VAL A 170 4.90 -10.27 15.51
N LYS A 171 3.73 -10.87 15.74
CA LYS A 171 3.54 -12.32 15.59
C LYS A 171 3.81 -12.75 14.15
N GLN A 172 3.32 -11.98 13.18
CA GLN A 172 3.54 -12.25 11.77
C GLN A 172 5.01 -12.10 11.38
N ALA A 173 5.66 -10.99 11.74
CA ALA A 173 7.08 -10.76 11.46
C ALA A 173 7.95 -11.89 12.02
N ARG A 174 7.72 -12.29 13.28
CA ARG A 174 8.44 -13.40 13.91
C ARG A 174 8.23 -14.73 13.18
N TYR A 175 7.01 -15.02 12.72
CA TYR A 175 6.73 -16.22 11.95
C TYR A 175 7.50 -16.23 10.62
N VAL A 176 7.40 -15.13 9.86
CA VAL A 176 8.04 -14.99 8.54
C VAL A 176 9.57 -15.06 8.64
N LEU A 177 10.16 -14.54 9.72
CA LEU A 177 11.60 -14.60 9.97
C LEU A 177 12.11 -16.00 10.34
N ARG A 178 11.28 -16.84 10.96
CA ARG A 178 11.68 -18.16 11.46
C ARG A 178 11.38 -19.29 10.49
N GLU A 179 10.22 -19.22 9.84
CA GLU A 179 9.78 -20.25 8.91
C GLU A 179 10.59 -20.15 7.62
N SER A 180 11.21 -21.25 7.20
CA SER A 180 12.05 -21.28 6.00
C SER A 180 11.29 -21.70 4.76
N ASP A 181 10.19 -22.46 4.91
CA ASP A 181 9.39 -22.97 3.80
C ASP A 181 8.61 -21.83 3.10
N PRO A 182 8.79 -21.63 1.78
CA PRO A 182 7.98 -20.72 0.98
C PRO A 182 6.48 -21.06 0.99
N LEU A 183 6.10 -22.35 1.03
CA LEU A 183 4.69 -22.75 1.00
C LEU A 183 3.93 -22.33 2.26
N ALA A 184 4.63 -22.25 3.40
CA ALA A 184 4.09 -21.74 4.65
C ALA A 184 3.73 -20.23 4.60
N MET A 185 4.14 -19.51 3.56
CA MET A 185 3.75 -18.11 3.35
C MET A 185 2.32 -17.95 2.79
N ARG A 186 1.71 -19.01 2.24
CA ARG A 186 0.31 -19.00 1.75
C ARG A 186 -0.69 -18.46 2.79
N PRO A 187 -0.80 -19.04 4.00
CA PRO A 187 -1.69 -18.51 5.03
C PRO A 187 -1.23 -17.15 5.59
N MET A 188 0.05 -16.78 5.43
CA MET A 188 0.53 -15.47 5.86
C MET A 188 0.01 -14.36 4.98
N LEU A 189 -0.30 -14.61 3.70
CA LEU A 189 -0.84 -13.59 2.80
C LEU A 189 -2.15 -13.01 3.37
N GLU A 190 -3.10 -13.88 3.71
CA GLU A 190 -4.37 -13.48 4.32
C GLU A 190 -4.16 -12.74 5.65
N LYS A 191 -3.26 -13.25 6.51
CA LYS A 191 -2.95 -12.60 7.79
C LYS A 191 -2.33 -11.22 7.62
N THR A 192 -1.50 -11.03 6.60
CA THR A 192 -0.90 -9.72 6.27
C THR A 192 -1.97 -8.75 5.82
N VAL A 193 -2.88 -9.18 4.93
CA VAL A 193 -3.99 -8.35 4.46
C VAL A 193 -4.89 -7.93 5.63
N LYS A 194 -5.26 -8.87 6.50
CA LYS A 194 -6.05 -8.56 7.71
C LYS A 194 -5.31 -7.64 8.67
N GLY A 195 -4.00 -7.83 8.84
CA GLY A 195 -3.15 -6.96 9.66
C GLY A 195 -3.07 -5.53 9.11
N ALA A 196 -2.88 -5.38 7.80
CA ALA A 196 -2.89 -4.09 7.12
C ALA A 196 -4.25 -3.39 7.26
N LEU A 197 -5.35 -4.11 7.02
CA LEU A 197 -6.70 -3.60 7.18
C LEU A 197 -6.97 -3.14 8.62
N LEU A 198 -6.68 -3.99 9.60
CA LEU A 198 -6.88 -3.67 11.02
C LEU A 198 -6.07 -2.44 11.43
N THR A 199 -4.80 -2.35 11.00
CA THR A 199 -3.91 -1.21 11.31
C THR A 199 -4.49 0.09 10.75
N ASN A 200 -4.90 0.09 9.48
CA ASN A 200 -5.49 1.25 8.83
C ASN A 200 -6.85 1.64 9.43
N LEU A 201 -7.71 0.67 9.78
CA LEU A 201 -8.99 0.94 10.44
C LEU A 201 -8.80 1.57 11.81
N LEU A 202 -7.92 1.01 12.65
CA LEU A 202 -7.59 1.56 13.96
C LEU A 202 -6.99 2.96 13.85
N PHE A 203 -6.17 3.21 12.83
CA PHE A 203 -5.61 4.52 12.56
C PHE A 203 -6.68 5.54 12.17
N VAL A 204 -7.59 5.20 11.27
CA VAL A 204 -8.72 6.08 10.88
C VAL A 204 -9.65 6.36 12.08
N ILE A 205 -9.98 5.32 12.86
CA ILE A 205 -10.77 5.49 14.10
C ILE A 205 -10.02 6.41 15.07
N GLY A 206 -8.70 6.26 15.19
CA GLY A 206 -7.84 7.14 15.98
C GLY A 206 -7.93 8.60 15.55
N ILE A 207 -7.82 8.89 14.25
CA ILE A 207 -7.96 10.25 13.71
C ILE A 207 -9.35 10.83 14.05
N ILE A 208 -10.42 10.06 13.85
CA ILE A 208 -11.79 10.52 14.10
C ILE A 208 -11.99 10.81 15.59
N ALA A 209 -11.58 9.88 16.47
CA ALA A 209 -11.66 10.05 17.91
C ALA A 209 -10.82 11.23 18.40
N SER A 210 -9.61 11.42 17.84
CA SER A 210 -8.77 12.59 18.12
C SER A 210 -9.45 13.91 17.80
N LYS A 211 -10.28 13.98 16.76
CA LYS A 211 -11.01 15.20 16.40
C LYS A 211 -12.30 15.40 17.22
N LEU A 212 -12.98 14.32 17.59
CA LEU A 212 -14.25 14.39 18.33
C LEU A 212 -14.07 14.59 19.84
N MET A 213 -12.94 14.16 20.39
CA MET A 213 -12.65 14.20 21.82
C MET A 213 -11.52 15.18 22.19
N ALA A 214 -11.13 16.06 21.25
CA ALA A 214 -10.22 17.17 21.49
C ALA A 214 -10.95 18.40 22.05
#